data_AF-A0A8T5DVU1-F1
#
_entry.id   AF-A0A8T5DVU1-F1
#
_cell.length_a   1.000
_cell.length_b   1.000
_cell.length_c   1.000
_cell.angle_alpha   90.00
_cell.angle_beta   90.00
_cell.angle_gamma   90.00
#
_symmetry.space_group_name_H-M   'P 1'
#
loop_
_entity.id
_entity.type
_entity.pdbx_description
1 polymer ?
#
loop_
_entity_poly.entity_id
_entity_poly.type
_entity_poly.pdbx_seq_one_letter_code
_entity_poly.pdbx_strand_id
1 'polypeptide(L)'
;TNSWQAHPFGAADSFPNEALQWRDTDGDGFGDVALGSMRDDCPSEPGESIRDLQGCPDANGDGWSDEYGGLNAAIAILGEDPAASWLTYLVIGFGFIIGALFALIVKMSREDNELTEEEMFDSKQPADFETLTEGNLPMEAMIPLDQLPPVPMPEQGLEGGEINE
;
A
#
# COMPACT_ATOMS: atom_id res chain seq x y z
N THR A 1 47.10 -45.39 -17.67
CA THR A 1 47.64 -45.06 -16.33
C THR A 1 46.49 -45.20 -15.37
N ASN A 2 46.63 -46.10 -14.41
CA ASN A 2 45.51 -46.63 -13.63
C ASN A 2 44.81 -45.52 -12.86
N SER A 3 43.49 -45.47 -13.10
CA SER A 3 42.48 -44.57 -12.56
C SER A 3 42.66 -44.34 -11.06
N TRP A 4 43.06 -43.14 -10.67
CA TRP A 4 42.77 -42.70 -9.32
C TRP A 4 41.30 -42.34 -9.28
N GLN A 5 40.49 -43.14 -8.58
CA GLN A 5 39.10 -42.80 -8.34
C GLN A 5 39.02 -41.49 -7.56
N ALA A 6 38.10 -40.62 -7.97
CA ALA A 6 37.77 -39.41 -7.25
C ALA A 6 37.11 -39.74 -5.90
N HIS A 7 37.21 -38.83 -4.95
CA HIS A 7 36.41 -38.86 -3.72
C HIS A 7 34.90 -38.97 -4.08
N PRO A 8 34.07 -39.72 -3.34
CA PRO A 8 34.38 -40.48 -2.11
C PRO A 8 34.97 -41.87 -2.35
N PHE A 9 34.99 -42.34 -3.61
CA PHE A 9 35.40 -43.71 -3.95
C PHE A 9 36.93 -43.91 -4.03
N GLY A 10 37.71 -42.83 -4.01
CA GLY A 10 39.16 -42.86 -3.96
C GLY A 10 39.76 -41.56 -3.43
N ALA A 11 41.07 -41.42 -3.57
CA ALA A 11 41.84 -40.31 -3.03
C ALA A 11 42.17 -39.21 -4.06
N ALA A 12 41.64 -39.31 -5.29
CA ALA A 12 41.76 -38.23 -6.26
C ALA A 12 40.76 -37.11 -5.99
N ASP A 13 41.11 -35.95 -6.50
CA ASP A 13 40.30 -34.75 -6.52
C ASP A 13 38.96 -34.98 -7.25
N SER A 14 37.84 -34.67 -6.58
CA SER A 14 36.50 -34.74 -7.16
C SER A 14 36.20 -33.59 -8.12
N PHE A 15 36.86 -32.44 -7.95
CA PHE A 15 36.60 -31.21 -8.69
C PHE A 15 37.85 -30.68 -9.41
N PRO A 16 38.28 -31.33 -10.51
CA PRO A 16 39.51 -30.96 -11.22
C PRO A 16 39.50 -29.54 -11.84
N ASN A 17 38.33 -28.90 -11.94
CA ASN A 17 38.17 -27.54 -12.46
C ASN A 17 38.02 -26.47 -11.37
N GLU A 18 37.88 -26.86 -10.10
CA GLU A 18 37.66 -25.93 -9.00
C GLU A 18 38.81 -26.03 -8.01
N ALA A 19 39.71 -25.05 -8.02
CA ALA A 19 40.94 -25.13 -7.22
C ALA A 19 40.69 -25.12 -5.70
N LEU A 20 39.53 -24.62 -5.26
CA LEU A 20 39.16 -24.54 -3.85
C LEU A 20 38.44 -25.78 -3.34
N GLN A 21 38.01 -26.67 -4.22
CA GLN A 21 37.26 -27.88 -3.89
C GLN A 21 38.03 -29.10 -4.34
N TRP A 22 38.08 -30.13 -3.52
CA TRP A 22 38.76 -31.38 -3.89
C TRP A 22 38.14 -32.64 -3.31
N ARG A 23 37.16 -32.49 -2.44
CA ARG A 23 36.56 -33.55 -1.64
C ARG A 23 35.04 -33.42 -1.69
N ASP A 24 34.37 -34.54 -1.86
CA ASP A 24 32.92 -34.68 -2.03
C ASP A 24 32.50 -35.97 -1.29
N THR A 25 32.06 -35.86 -0.04
CA THR A 25 31.94 -37.03 0.85
C THR A 25 30.72 -37.90 0.57
N ASP A 26 29.61 -37.31 0.18
CA ASP A 26 28.36 -37.99 -0.14
C ASP A 26 28.14 -38.18 -1.65
N GLY A 27 28.94 -37.53 -2.49
CA GLY A 27 28.98 -37.77 -3.93
C GLY A 27 27.87 -37.06 -4.69
N ASP A 28 27.35 -35.95 -4.17
CA ASP A 28 26.26 -35.18 -4.75
C ASP A 28 26.71 -34.11 -5.75
N GLY A 29 28.03 -33.91 -5.86
CA GLY A 29 28.63 -32.92 -6.76
C GLY A 29 28.84 -31.55 -6.14
N PHE A 30 28.67 -31.41 -4.83
CA PHE A 30 29.14 -30.28 -4.04
C PHE A 30 30.38 -30.67 -3.23
N GLY A 31 31.22 -29.69 -2.91
CA GLY A 31 32.50 -29.92 -2.28
C GLY A 31 32.51 -29.55 -0.81
N ASP A 32 32.99 -30.46 0.04
CA ASP A 32 32.98 -30.31 1.50
C ASP A 32 33.82 -29.12 2.02
N VAL A 33 34.63 -28.48 1.18
CA VAL A 33 35.48 -27.37 1.62
C VAL A 33 34.60 -26.15 1.79
N ALA A 34 34.69 -25.49 2.95
CA ALA A 34 33.83 -24.35 3.26
C ALA A 34 34.06 -23.08 2.39
N LEU A 35 35.01 -23.12 1.46
CA LEU A 35 35.44 -22.00 0.62
C LEU A 35 35.07 -22.24 -0.84
N GLY A 36 34.76 -21.16 -1.55
CA GLY A 36 34.38 -21.23 -2.97
C GLY A 36 32.87 -21.30 -3.17
N SER A 37 32.47 -21.34 -4.44
CA SER A 37 31.05 -21.31 -4.84
C SER A 37 30.39 -22.68 -4.79
N MET A 38 31.16 -23.77 -4.89
CA MET A 38 30.65 -25.15 -4.88
C MET A 38 30.80 -25.79 -3.50
N ARG A 39 30.61 -25.01 -2.42
CA ARG A 39 30.62 -25.54 -1.06
C ARG A 39 29.39 -26.41 -0.83
N ASP A 40 29.59 -27.50 -0.13
CA ASP A 40 28.52 -28.27 0.50
C ASP A 40 28.38 -27.87 1.98
N ASP A 41 27.16 -27.50 2.38
CA ASP A 41 26.77 -27.19 3.74
C ASP A 41 26.30 -28.46 4.50
N CYS A 42 26.00 -29.56 3.80
CA CYS A 42 25.57 -30.86 4.32
C CYS A 42 26.48 -32.05 3.90
N PRO A 43 27.79 -32.05 4.23
CA PRO A 43 28.81 -33.00 3.74
C PRO A 43 28.67 -34.47 4.16
N SER A 44 27.54 -34.86 4.75
CA SER A 44 27.23 -36.23 5.13
C SER A 44 25.96 -36.76 4.49
N GLU A 45 25.16 -35.90 3.85
CA GLU A 45 23.83 -36.23 3.36
C GLU A 45 23.68 -35.63 1.96
N PRO A 46 23.55 -36.47 0.91
CA PRO A 46 23.54 -35.98 -0.46
C PRO A 46 22.33 -35.09 -0.74
N GLY A 47 22.55 -33.98 -1.44
CA GLY A 47 21.54 -32.97 -1.72
C GLY A 47 21.66 -32.28 -3.07
N GLU A 48 20.61 -31.57 -3.46
CA GLU A 48 20.60 -30.75 -4.68
C GLU A 48 20.19 -29.30 -4.40
N SER A 49 20.03 -28.90 -3.13
CA SER A 49 19.66 -27.53 -2.77
C SER A 49 20.78 -26.55 -3.16
N ILE A 50 20.39 -25.34 -3.62
CA ILE A 50 21.34 -24.32 -4.13
C ILE A 50 21.05 -22.89 -3.64
N ARG A 51 19.89 -22.62 -3.02
CA ARG A 51 19.48 -21.24 -2.70
C ARG A 51 19.82 -20.81 -1.28
N ASP A 52 19.49 -21.61 -0.28
CA ASP A 52 19.72 -21.32 1.14
C ASP A 52 20.97 -22.02 1.67
N LEU A 53 20.90 -23.35 1.75
CA LEU A 53 21.99 -24.24 2.07
C LEU A 53 22.32 -24.98 0.79
N GLN A 54 23.59 -25.12 0.49
CA GLN A 54 24.03 -25.77 -0.74
C GLN A 54 24.42 -27.23 -0.46
N GLY A 55 24.02 -28.17 -1.32
CA GLY A 55 24.31 -29.61 -1.13
C GLY A 55 23.49 -30.30 -0.03
N CYS A 56 22.40 -29.67 0.43
CA CYS A 56 21.50 -30.29 1.39
C CYS A 56 20.29 -30.97 0.72
N PRO A 57 19.64 -31.92 1.41
CA PRO A 57 18.46 -32.60 0.89
C PRO A 57 17.36 -31.62 0.47
N ASP A 58 16.90 -31.76 -0.77
CA ASP A 58 15.78 -31.04 -1.38
C ASP A 58 14.82 -32.08 -1.97
N ALA A 59 13.79 -32.45 -1.22
CA ALA A 59 12.88 -33.52 -1.62
C ALA A 59 11.93 -33.12 -2.76
N ASN A 60 11.68 -31.81 -2.94
CA ASN A 60 10.76 -31.29 -3.94
C ASN A 60 11.44 -30.68 -5.17
N GLY A 61 12.77 -30.59 -5.18
CA GLY A 61 13.59 -30.10 -6.29
C GLY A 61 13.30 -28.63 -6.61
N ASP A 62 12.88 -27.84 -5.62
CA ASP A 62 12.57 -26.44 -5.83
C ASP A 62 13.82 -25.55 -5.71
N GLY A 63 14.95 -26.12 -5.30
CA GLY A 63 16.25 -25.48 -5.10
C GLY A 63 16.51 -25.00 -3.67
N TRP A 64 15.55 -25.15 -2.76
CA TRP A 64 15.69 -24.86 -1.33
C TRP A 64 15.83 -26.15 -0.53
N SER A 65 16.54 -26.10 0.60
CA SER A 65 16.66 -27.26 1.48
C SER A 65 15.33 -27.61 2.16
N ASP A 66 15.17 -28.88 2.50
CA ASP A 66 14.03 -29.38 3.28
C ASP A 66 13.91 -28.68 4.65
N GLU A 67 15.03 -28.23 5.22
CA GLU A 67 15.08 -27.50 6.50
C GLU A 67 14.48 -26.09 6.37
N TYR A 68 14.67 -25.43 5.23
CA TYR A 68 14.01 -24.14 4.95
C TYR A 68 12.50 -24.29 4.85
N GLY A 69 12.05 -25.41 4.27
CA GLY A 69 10.66 -25.82 4.19
C GLY A 69 9.88 -25.14 3.05
N GLY A 70 8.97 -25.92 2.45
CA GLY A 70 8.29 -25.53 1.21
C GLY A 70 7.43 -24.25 1.29
N LEU A 71 6.86 -23.91 2.45
CA LEU A 71 6.10 -22.66 2.59
C LEU A 71 7.01 -21.43 2.58
N ASN A 72 8.16 -21.50 3.26
CA ASN A 72 9.13 -20.41 3.27
C ASN A 72 9.75 -20.26 1.88
N ALA A 73 10.10 -21.38 1.24
CA ALA A 73 10.60 -21.44 -0.13
C ALA A 73 9.62 -20.79 -1.11
N ALA A 74 8.33 -21.16 -1.03
CA ALA A 74 7.29 -20.59 -1.89
C ALA A 74 7.14 -19.06 -1.70
N ILE A 75 7.21 -18.56 -0.47
CA ILE A 75 7.17 -17.11 -0.21
C ILE A 75 8.40 -16.40 -0.78
N ALA A 76 9.59 -17.01 -0.68
CA ALA A 76 10.82 -16.45 -1.23
C ALA A 76 10.78 -16.40 -2.78
N ILE A 77 10.31 -17.46 -3.43
CA ILE A 77 10.17 -17.53 -4.89
C ILE A 77 9.19 -16.48 -5.42
N LEU A 78 8.12 -16.18 -4.67
CA LEU A 78 7.19 -15.09 -5.01
C LEU A 78 7.85 -13.70 -5.02
N GLY A 79 8.95 -13.53 -4.29
CA GLY A 79 9.74 -12.29 -4.28
C GLY A 79 10.72 -12.18 -5.44
N GLU A 80 11.22 -13.31 -5.95
CA GLU A 80 12.22 -13.37 -7.03
C GLU A 80 11.60 -12.99 -8.39
N ASP A 81 10.38 -13.45 -8.67
CA ASP A 81 9.64 -13.15 -9.91
C ASP A 81 8.30 -12.46 -9.64
N PRO A 82 8.25 -11.11 -9.58
CA PRO A 82 7.00 -10.40 -9.34
C PRO A 82 5.96 -10.59 -10.46
N ALA A 83 6.38 -10.98 -11.66
CA ALA A 83 5.50 -11.23 -12.80
C ALA A 83 4.75 -12.58 -12.72
N ALA A 84 5.24 -13.53 -11.92
CA ALA A 84 4.61 -14.84 -11.72
C ALA A 84 3.52 -14.80 -10.62
N SER A 85 3.45 -13.71 -9.85
CA SER A 85 2.49 -13.58 -8.75
C SER A 85 1.16 -12.99 -9.24
N TRP A 86 0.07 -13.74 -9.07
CA TRP A 86 -1.30 -13.24 -9.24
C TRP A 86 -1.60 -11.96 -8.44
N LEU A 87 -0.90 -11.76 -7.33
CA LEU A 87 -1.08 -10.62 -6.42
C LEU A 87 -0.64 -9.30 -7.08
N THR A 88 0.39 -9.32 -7.94
CA THR A 88 0.81 -8.10 -8.64
C THR A 88 -0.25 -7.60 -9.60
N TYR A 89 -0.93 -8.52 -10.30
CA TYR A 89 -2.08 -8.20 -11.13
C TYR A 89 -3.28 -7.70 -10.33
N LEU A 90 -3.52 -8.23 -9.12
CA LEU A 90 -4.58 -7.72 -8.24
C LEU A 90 -4.32 -6.27 -7.81
N VAL A 91 -3.09 -5.91 -7.43
CA VAL A 91 -2.74 -4.54 -7.03
C VAL A 91 -2.97 -3.56 -8.19
N ILE A 92 -2.53 -3.92 -9.40
CA ILE A 92 -2.73 -3.11 -10.61
C ILE A 92 -4.23 -3.02 -10.96
N GLY A 93 -4.94 -4.15 -10.90
CA GLY A 93 -6.38 -4.21 -11.18
C GLY A 93 -7.20 -3.38 -10.20
N PHE A 94 -6.93 -3.49 -8.89
CA PHE A 94 -7.59 -2.66 -7.87
C PHE A 94 -7.27 -1.18 -8.06
N GLY A 95 -6.03 -0.82 -8.40
CA GLY A 95 -5.68 0.57 -8.73
C GLY A 95 -6.52 1.13 -9.87
N PHE A 96 -6.74 0.34 -10.93
CA PHE A 96 -7.57 0.74 -12.07
C PHE A 96 -9.05 0.86 -11.70
N ILE A 97 -9.58 -0.09 -10.91
CA ILE A 97 -10.97 -0.09 -10.45
C ILE A 97 -11.22 1.10 -9.50
N ILE A 98 -10.35 1.32 -8.53
CA ILE A 98 -10.47 2.44 -7.58
C ILE A 98 -10.36 3.77 -8.33
N GLY A 99 -9.44 3.90 -9.29
CA GLY A 99 -9.32 5.08 -10.13
C GLY A 99 -10.58 5.36 -10.96
N ALA A 100 -11.17 4.33 -11.56
CA ALA A 100 -12.41 4.44 -12.33
C ALA A 100 -13.61 4.80 -11.44
N LEU A 101 -13.71 4.19 -10.24
CA LEU A 101 -14.73 4.51 -9.25
C LEU A 101 -14.61 5.97 -8.78
N PHE A 102 -13.39 6.43 -8.49
CA PHE A 102 -13.16 7.83 -8.10
C PHE A 102 -13.55 8.80 -9.21
N ALA A 103 -13.20 8.50 -10.47
CA ALA A 103 -13.60 9.31 -11.61
C ALA A 103 -15.13 9.35 -11.80
N LEU A 104 -15.82 8.23 -11.56
CA LEU A 104 -17.29 8.19 -11.59
C LEU A 104 -17.91 9.03 -10.48
N ILE A 105 -17.37 8.96 -9.26
CA ILE A 105 -17.84 9.78 -8.12
C ILE A 105 -17.68 11.28 -8.43
N VAL A 106 -16.53 11.69 -8.97
CA VAL A 106 -16.29 13.08 -9.36
C VAL A 106 -17.24 13.53 -10.47
N LYS A 107 -17.54 12.66 -11.44
CA LYS A 107 -18.47 12.98 -12.52
C LYS A 107 -19.91 13.13 -12.02
N MET A 108 -20.36 12.23 -11.15
CA MET A 108 -21.70 12.28 -10.55
C MET A 108 -21.87 13.51 -9.65
N SER A 109 -20.83 13.87 -8.88
CA SER A 109 -20.80 15.13 -8.11
C SER A 109 -20.92 16.39 -8.97
N ARG A 110 -20.61 16.31 -10.28
CA ARG A 110 -20.78 17.45 -11.21
C ARG A 110 -22.23 17.59 -11.68
N GLU A 111 -22.98 16.49 -11.75
CA GLU A 111 -24.40 16.46 -12.11
C GLU A 111 -25.29 16.85 -10.92
N ASP A 112 -24.94 16.44 -9.69
CA ASP A 112 -25.68 16.81 -8.47
C ASP A 112 -25.65 18.32 -8.15
N ASN A 113 -24.60 19.03 -8.58
CA ASN A 113 -24.51 20.50 -8.42
C ASN A 113 -25.54 21.25 -9.28
N GLU A 114 -26.05 20.64 -10.36
CA GLU A 114 -27.03 21.26 -11.27
C GLU A 114 -28.47 20.96 -10.81
N LEU A 115 -28.73 19.78 -10.25
CA LEU A 115 -30.05 19.38 -9.72
C LEU A 115 -30.41 20.09 -8.39
N THR A 116 -29.41 20.47 -7.60
CA THR A 116 -29.61 21.19 -6.32
C THR A 116 -30.12 22.63 -6.54
N GLU A 117 -29.80 23.27 -7.67
CA GLU A 117 -30.33 24.60 -8.00
C GLU A 117 -31.81 24.58 -8.44
N GLU A 118 -32.27 23.52 -9.10
CA GLU A 118 -33.69 23.36 -9.46
C GLU A 118 -34.57 23.05 -8.24
N GLU A 119 -34.12 22.19 -7.31
CA GLU A 119 -34.88 21.89 -6.09
C GLU A 119 -34.91 23.06 -5.09
N MET A 120 -33.93 23.98 -5.12
CA MET A 120 -33.98 25.22 -4.35
C MET A 120 -34.99 26.25 -4.90
N PHE A 121 -35.37 26.15 -6.18
CA PHE A 121 -36.34 27.07 -6.80
C PHE A 121 -37.79 26.59 -6.70
N ASP A 122 -38.04 25.27 -6.60
CA ASP A 122 -39.40 24.72 -6.43
C ASP A 122 -39.89 24.76 -4.97
N SER A 123 -38.97 24.87 -4.00
CA SER A 123 -39.31 25.09 -2.59
C SER A 123 -39.91 26.48 -2.28
N LYS A 124 -40.07 27.37 -3.26
CA LYS A 124 -40.53 28.75 -3.03
C LYS A 124 -41.79 29.09 -3.83
N GLN A 125 -42.93 28.51 -3.44
CA GLN A 125 -44.26 29.01 -3.80
C GLN A 125 -45.17 29.06 -2.55
N PRO A 126 -46.17 29.95 -2.54
CA PRO A 126 -46.21 31.22 -1.82
C PRO A 126 -46.73 31.06 -0.38
N ALA A 127 -46.20 31.84 0.57
CA ALA A 127 -46.90 32.01 1.85
C ALA A 127 -48.31 32.56 1.56
N ASP A 128 -49.28 31.78 1.98
CA ASP A 128 -50.72 31.95 1.92
C ASP A 128 -51.16 33.26 2.60
N PHE A 129 -51.48 34.27 1.78
CA PHE A 129 -52.06 35.55 2.21
C PHE A 129 -53.57 35.41 2.54
N GLU A 130 -54.00 34.36 3.23
CA GLU A 130 -55.42 34.23 3.66
C GLU A 130 -55.56 33.89 5.15
N THR A 131 -54.47 33.65 5.88
CA THR A 131 -54.49 33.31 7.30
C THR A 131 -54.23 34.50 8.25
N LEU A 132 -54.08 35.73 7.74
CA LEU A 132 -53.90 36.94 8.57
C LEU A 132 -55.17 37.80 8.75
N THR A 133 -56.33 37.35 8.26
CA THR A 133 -57.56 38.16 8.22
C THR A 133 -58.67 37.81 9.20
N GLU A 134 -58.44 36.94 10.20
CA GLU A 134 -59.44 36.70 11.25
C GLU A 134 -58.88 36.75 12.68
N GLY A 135 -59.11 37.90 13.33
CA GLY A 135 -59.69 37.98 14.66
C GLY A 135 -58.84 37.59 15.88
N ASN A 136 -58.31 38.61 16.58
CA ASN A 136 -58.51 38.89 18.02
C ASN A 136 -57.25 39.51 18.70
N LEU A 137 -57.06 40.82 18.54
CA LEU A 137 -56.05 41.61 19.26
C LEU A 137 -56.66 42.22 20.55
N PRO A 138 -56.24 41.81 21.76
CA PRO A 138 -56.28 42.69 22.92
C PRO A 138 -55.05 43.62 22.88
N MET A 139 -55.33 44.92 22.89
CA MET A 139 -54.36 46.01 22.94
C MET A 139 -53.51 45.94 24.21
N GLU A 140 -52.18 46.06 24.10
CA GLU A 140 -51.35 46.56 25.20
C GLU A 140 -50.15 47.36 24.67
N ALA A 141 -50.30 48.68 24.78
CA ALA A 141 -49.33 49.77 24.88
C ALA A 141 -48.05 49.77 23.99
N MET A 142 -48.11 50.49 22.87
CA MET A 142 -46.94 51.23 22.34
C MET A 142 -46.68 52.46 23.22
N ILE A 143 -45.43 52.65 23.65
CA ILE A 143 -45.01 53.80 24.45
C ILE A 143 -44.90 55.04 23.53
N PRO A 144 -45.46 56.21 23.89
CA PRO A 144 -45.39 57.43 23.08
C PRO A 144 -43.95 57.95 22.88
N LEU A 145 -43.72 58.59 21.72
CA LEU A 145 -42.42 59.03 21.20
C LEU A 145 -41.72 60.15 22.01
N ASP A 146 -42.35 60.63 23.08
CA ASP A 146 -41.90 61.78 23.88
C ASP A 146 -40.93 61.39 25.02
N GLN A 147 -40.62 60.10 25.16
CA GLN A 147 -39.73 59.56 26.21
C GLN A 147 -38.40 59.02 25.67
N LEU A 148 -38.02 59.35 24.43
CA LEU A 148 -36.72 58.94 23.88
C LEU A 148 -35.59 59.80 24.47
N PRO A 149 -34.50 59.19 25.00
CA PRO A 149 -33.34 59.94 25.48
C PRO A 149 -32.62 60.63 24.29
N PRO A 150 -32.04 61.84 24.50
CA PRO A 150 -31.36 62.57 23.43
C PRO A 150 -30.08 61.84 22.99
N VAL A 151 -29.88 61.81 21.66
CA VAL A 151 -28.76 61.11 21.01
C VAL A 151 -27.47 61.94 21.15
N PRO A 152 -26.34 61.36 21.57
CA PRO A 152 -25.06 62.07 21.60
C PRO A 152 -24.56 62.31 20.16
N MET A 153 -24.13 63.54 19.85
CA MET A 153 -23.52 63.88 18.55
C MET A 153 -22.01 63.55 18.54
N PRO A 154 -21.47 63.04 17.42
CA PRO A 154 -20.06 62.68 17.30
C PRO A 154 -19.16 63.91 17.14
N GLU A 155 -18.12 63.97 17.97
CA GLU A 155 -17.02 64.94 17.89
C GLU A 155 -16.16 64.63 16.65
N GLN A 156 -15.92 65.65 15.82
CA GLN A 156 -15.22 65.50 14.55
C GLN A 156 -13.70 65.56 14.71
N GLY A 157 -13.03 64.62 14.05
CA GLY A 157 -11.83 64.90 13.29
C GLY A 157 -10.50 64.69 14.01
N LEU A 158 -9.65 63.84 13.43
CA LEU A 158 -8.41 64.23 12.73
C LEU A 158 -7.41 63.06 12.76
N GLU A 159 -6.95 62.73 11.54
CA GLU A 159 -5.59 62.29 11.14
C GLU A 159 -4.98 61.08 11.90
N GLY A 160 -4.53 60.00 11.25
CA GLY A 160 -3.72 59.95 10.04
C GLY A 160 -2.37 59.29 10.40
N GLY A 161 -1.92 58.32 9.59
CA GLY A 161 -0.63 57.62 9.77
C GLY A 161 -0.64 56.57 10.89
N GLU A 162 0.09 55.47 10.85
CA GLU A 162 1.33 55.19 10.14
C GLU A 162 1.50 53.65 10.06
N ILE A 163 2.02 53.22 8.91
CA ILE A 163 2.61 51.91 8.65
C ILE A 163 3.69 51.58 9.70
N ASN A 164 3.84 50.32 10.11
CA ASN A 164 5.10 49.79 10.64
C ASN A 164 5.18 48.28 10.38
N GLU A 165 6.43 47.86 10.14
CA GLU A 165 6.98 46.56 9.73
C GLU A 165 6.63 45.34 10.60
#